data_AF-A0A2V7RSE5-F1
#
_entry.id   AF-A0A2V7RSE5-F1
#
_cell.length_a   1.000
_cell.length_b   1.000
_cell.length_c   1.000
_cell.angle_alpha   90.00
_cell.angle_beta   90.00
_cell.angle_gamma   90.00
#
_symmetry.space_group_name_H-M   'P 1'
#
loop_
_entity.id
_entity.type
_entity.pdbx_description
1 polymer ?
#
loop_
_entity_poly.entity_id
_entity_poly.type
_entity_poly.pdbx_seq_one_letter_code
_entity_poly.pdbx_strand_id
1 'polypeptide(L)' 'NGFSSEAHRVVLSSFDLNEAESQLIARALEVTDGNRTRAAELLGLSVRTLRNKLNAPSHA' A
#
# COMPACT_ATOMS: atom_id res chain seq x y z
N ASN A 1 -11.15 12.24 -16.89
CA ASN A 1 -9.69 12.02 -16.79
C ASN A 1 -9.47 10.68 -16.13
N GLY A 2 -8.90 9.76 -16.91
CA GLY A 2 -8.99 8.31 -16.71
C GLY A 2 -8.34 7.82 -15.42
N PHE A 3 -9.15 7.17 -14.59
CA PHE A 3 -8.66 6.17 -13.66
C PHE A 3 -8.84 4.82 -14.36
N SER A 4 -7.84 4.43 -15.18
CA SER A 4 -7.80 3.07 -15.74
C SER A 4 -7.72 2.09 -14.58
N SER A 5 -8.84 1.42 -14.33
CA SER A 5 -9.04 0.30 -13.41
C SER A 5 -8.32 -0.98 -13.85
N GLU A 6 -7.20 -0.85 -14.56
CA GLU A 6 -6.41 -1.97 -15.05
C GLU A 6 -5.42 -2.41 -13.95
N ALA A 7 -5.88 -3.39 -13.15
CA ALA A 7 -5.10 -4.47 -12.57
C ALA A 7 -3.79 -4.10 -11.82
N HIS A 8 -3.89 -3.34 -10.72
CA HIS A 8 -2.81 -3.34 -9.71
C HIS A 8 -2.83 -4.66 -8.93
N ARG A 9 -2.10 -5.66 -9.44
CA ARG A 9 -1.95 -6.98 -8.81
C ARG A 9 -0.65 -7.03 -8.00
N VAL A 10 -0.73 -7.62 -6.80
CA VAL A 10 0.44 -7.98 -5.98
C VAL A 10 0.44 -9.50 -5.84
N VAL A 11 1.59 -10.13 -6.03
CA VAL A 11 1.77 -11.57 -5.83
C VAL A 11 2.37 -11.77 -4.45
N LEU A 12 1.67 -12.49 -3.59
CA LEU A 12 2.13 -12.80 -2.24
C LEU A 12 2.85 -14.15 -2.24
N SER A 13 4.04 -14.20 -1.65
CA SER A 13 4.86 -15.40 -1.46
C SER A 13 4.56 -16.15 -0.17
N SER A 14 3.91 -15.49 0.79
CA SER A 14 3.55 -16.02 2.09
C SER A 14 2.15 -15.56 2.49
N PHE A 15 1.55 -16.21 3.49
CA PHE A 15 0.33 -15.75 4.14
C PHE A 15 0.60 -14.84 5.35
N ASP A 16 1.82 -14.31 5.47
CA ASP A 16 2.14 -13.35 6.50
C ASP A 16 1.48 -12.00 6.18
N LEU A 17 0.59 -11.56 7.06
CA LEU A 17 -0.18 -10.34 6.84
C LEU A 17 0.71 -9.10 6.81
N ASN A 18 1.79 -9.07 7.60
CA ASN A 18 2.68 -7.91 7.67
C ASN A 18 3.52 -7.79 6.39
N GLU A 19 3.99 -8.92 5.86
CA GLU A 19 4.68 -8.96 4.56
C GLU A 19 3.73 -8.52 3.44
N ALA A 20 2.50 -9.06 3.42
CA ALA A 20 1.50 -8.70 2.43
C ALA A 20 1.12 -7.21 2.48
N GLU A 21 0.89 -6.66 3.68
CA GLU A 21 0.60 -5.23 3.88
C GLU A 21 1.77 -4.36 3.39
N SER A 22 3.01 -4.75 3.70
CA SER A 22 4.19 -3.99 3.30
C SER A 22 4.33 -3.94 1.77
N GLN A 23 4.13 -5.07 1.09
CA GLN A 23 4.15 -5.14 -0.37
C GLN A 23 3.03 -4.32 -1.01
N LEU A 24 1.81 -4.39 -0.45
CA LEU A 24 0.66 -3.60 -0.90
C LEU A 24 0.91 -2.09 -0.75
N ILE A 25 1.45 -1.67 0.41
CA ILE A 25 1.77 -0.26 0.69
C ILE A 25 2.85 0.25 -0.25
N ALA A 26 3.92 -0.52 -0.46
CA ALA A 26 5.00 -0.16 -1.38
C ALA A 26 4.44 0.04 -2.79
N ARG A 27 3.64 -0.92 -3.28
CA ARG A 27 3.05 -0.82 -4.62
C ARG A 27 2.10 0.37 -4.75
N ALA A 28 1.25 0.61 -3.75
CA ALA A 28 0.35 1.76 -3.76
C ALA A 28 1.11 3.10 -3.82
N LEU A 29 2.25 3.21 -3.10
CA LEU A 29 3.10 4.40 -3.14
C LEU A 29 3.81 4.57 -4.48
N GLU A 30 4.31 3.50 -5.10
CA GLU A 30 4.93 3.58 -6.44
C GLU A 30 3.94 4.14 -7.48
N VAL A 31 2.70 3.67 -7.42
CA VAL A 31 1.65 4.00 -8.39
C VAL A 31 1.16 5.43 -8.22
N THR A 32 1.25 5.95 -7.01
CA THR A 32 0.84 7.32 -6.68
C THR A 32 2.01 8.29 -6.63
N ASP A 33 3.19 7.88 -7.10
CA ASP A 33 4.41 8.70 -7.11
C ASP A 33 4.77 9.21 -5.69
N GLY A 34 4.64 8.34 -4.70
CA GLY A 34 4.89 8.66 -3.29
C GLY A 34 3.78 9.47 -2.60
N ASN A 35 2.67 9.76 -3.29
CA ASN A 35 1.54 10.47 -2.69
C ASN A 35 0.78 9.57 -1.70
N ARG A 36 1.06 9.78 -0.41
CA ARG A 36 0.48 9.03 0.71
C ARG A 36 -1.04 9.15 0.81
N THR A 37 -1.63 10.28 0.45
CA THR A 37 -3.09 10.44 0.48
C THR A 37 -3.75 9.57 -0.58
N ARG A 38 -3.24 9.62 -1.82
CA ARG A 38 -3.74 8.76 -2.89
C ARG A 38 -3.44 7.28 -2.64
N ALA A 39 -2.29 6.94 -2.07
CA ALA A 39 -1.97 5.55 -1.74
C ALA A 39 -2.93 5.00 -0.69
N ALA A 40 -3.29 5.80 0.31
CA ALA A 40 -4.28 5.44 1.32
C ALA A 40 -5.67 5.22 0.70
N GLU A 41 -6.08 6.10 -0.23
CA GLU A 41 -7.34 5.96 -0.99
C GLU A 41 -7.35 4.67 -1.83
N LEU A 42 -6.26 4.33 -2.51
CA LEU A 42 -6.14 3.09 -3.29
C LEU A 42 -6.22 1.83 -2.42
N LEU A 43 -5.67 1.88 -1.22
CA LEU A 43 -5.69 0.78 -0.26
C LEU A 43 -6.99 0.73 0.57
N GLY A 44 -7.90 1.69 0.41
CA GLY A 44 -9.15 1.76 1.16
C GLY A 44 -8.97 2.03 2.67
N LEU A 45 -7.88 2.66 3.06
CA LEU A 45 -7.53 2.94 4.46
C LEU A 45 -7.32 4.43 4.72
N SER A 46 -7.33 4.84 5.98
CA SER A 46 -7.08 6.25 6.32
C SER A 46 -5.60 6.61 6.17
N VAL A 47 -5.31 7.87 5.81
CA VAL A 47 -3.91 8.37 5.75
C VAL A 47 -3.19 8.20 7.09
N ARG A 48 -3.91 8.30 8.21
CA ARG A 48 -3.39 8.03 9.56
C ARG A 48 -2.95 6.57 9.70
N THR A 49 -3.77 5.62 9.26
CA THR A 49 -3.45 4.20 9.27
C THR A 49 -2.23 3.92 8.40
N LEU A 50 -2.16 4.50 7.19
CA LEU A 50 -1.00 4.36 6.30
C LEU A 50 0.28 4.83 6.99
N ARG A 51 0.24 6.02 7.60
CA ARG A 51 1.39 6.56 8.34
C ARG A 51 1.79 5.69 9.53
N ASN A 52 0.82 5.16 10.26
CA ASN A 52 1.09 4.26 11.38
C ASN A 52 1.75 2.97 10.89
N LYS A 53 1.33 2.42 9.75
CA LYS A 53 1.95 1.24 9.13
C LYS A 53 3.36 1.54 8.61
N LEU A 54 3.60 2.72 8.03
CA LEU A 54 4.94 3.16 7.60
C LEU A 54 5.90 3.43 8.77
N ASN A 55 5.38 3.81 9.94
CA ASN A 55 6.16 4.08 11.14
C ASN A 55 6.24 2.89 12.10
N ALA A 56 5.46 1.84 11.86
CA ALA A 56 5.56 0.61 12.61
C ALA A 56 6.95 0.01 12.29
N PRO A 57 7.72 -0.41 13.30
CA PRO A 57 8.96 -1.10 13.04
C PRO A 57 8.62 -2.38 12.26
N SER A 58 9.02 -2.42 10.99
CA SER A 58 9.09 -3.66 10.21
C SER A 58 9.91 -4.62 11.05
N HIS A 59 9.27 -5.66 11.59
CA HIS A 59 9.93 -6.60 12.49
C HIS A 59 11.27 -7.07 11.89
N ALA A 60 12.34 -6.81 12.62
CA ALA A 60 13.61 -7.50 12.50
C ALA A 60 13.47 -8.94 13.02
#